data_AF-A0A9D6L6F2-F1
#
_entry.id   AF-A0A9D6L6F2-F1
#
_cell.length_a   1.000
_cell.length_b   1.000
_cell.length_c   1.000
_cell.angle_alpha   90.00
_cell.angle_beta   90.00
_cell.angle_gamma   90.00
#
_symmetry.space_group_name_H-M   'P 1'
#
loop_
_entity.id
_entity.type
_entity.pdbx_description
1 polymer ?
#
loop_
_entity_poly.entity_id
_entity_poly.type
_entity_poly.pdbx_seq_one_letter_code
_entity_poly.pdbx_strand_id
1 'polypeptide(L)'
;MKSAASVAVFLCVWAVAAGAQEVSQEFRGVEQVFGRPGEEKDGVLRVTFPRSDLRVKLHSVTIRAGLALTSWAAFQKAGDGTMMMGDLVLLGPEV
;
A
#
# COMPACT_ATOMS: atom_id res chain seq x y z
N MET A 1 -16.50 -42.65 -27.16
CA MET A 1 -15.73 -41.40 -27.34
C MET A 1 -16.67 -40.23 -27.06
N LYS A 2 -16.25 -39.24 -26.26
CA LYS A 2 -17.01 -38.10 -25.67
C LYS A 2 -17.38 -38.28 -24.17
N SER A 3 -16.39 -38.24 -23.27
CA SER A 3 -16.58 -37.73 -21.89
C SER A 3 -15.23 -37.57 -21.16
N ALA A 4 -14.25 -36.92 -21.80
CA ALA A 4 -12.96 -36.59 -21.18
C ALA A 4 -12.74 -35.07 -20.99
N ALA A 5 -13.66 -34.23 -21.47
CA ALA A 5 -13.48 -32.78 -21.51
C ALA A 5 -14.00 -32.04 -20.25
N SER A 6 -14.73 -32.71 -19.36
CA SER A 6 -15.34 -32.06 -18.18
C SER A 6 -14.46 -32.02 -16.92
N VAL A 7 -13.33 -32.74 -16.87
CA VAL A 7 -12.47 -32.79 -15.67
C VAL A 7 -11.31 -31.77 -15.75
N ALA A 8 -10.97 -31.28 -16.95
CA ALA A 8 -9.82 -30.39 -17.15
C ALA A 8 -10.09 -28.89 -16.85
N VAL A 9 -11.35 -28.49 -16.65
CA VAL A 9 -11.70 -27.07 -16.40
C VAL A 9 -11.65 -26.70 -14.91
N PHE A 10 -11.66 -27.68 -14.00
CA PHE A 10 -11.67 -27.44 -12.56
C PHE A 10 -10.27 -27.26 -11.92
N LEU A 11 -9.19 -27.36 -12.71
CA LEU A 11 -7.81 -27.47 -12.22
C LEU A 11 -6.91 -26.25 -12.56
N CYS A 12 -7.48 -25.13 -13.01
CA CYS A 12 -6.73 -23.90 -13.29
C CYS A 12 -7.06 -22.71 -12.37
N VAL A 13 -7.81 -22.93 -11.29
CA VAL A 13 -8.02 -21.93 -10.22
C VAL A 13 -7.13 -22.27 -9.02
N TRP A 14 -5.87 -22.63 -9.27
CA TRP A 14 -4.84 -22.57 -8.22
C TRP A 14 -4.24 -21.16 -8.27
N ALA A 15 -4.90 -20.31 -7.49
CA ALA A 15 -4.46 -19.01 -7.00
C ALA A 15 -3.08 -18.55 -7.49
N VAL A 16 -3.09 -17.54 -8.37
CA VAL A 16 -2.02 -16.55 -8.38
C VAL A 16 -2.15 -15.78 -7.07
N ALA A 17 -1.56 -16.31 -6.00
CA ALA A 17 -1.21 -15.53 -4.83
C ALA A 17 -0.05 -14.62 -5.25
N ALA A 18 -0.38 -13.51 -5.92
CA ALA A 18 0.55 -12.41 -6.13
C ALA A 18 1.04 -11.99 -4.74
N GLY A 19 2.36 -12.03 -4.54
CA GLY A 19 3.01 -11.93 -3.23
C GLY A 19 2.62 -10.71 -2.43
N ALA A 20 1.58 -10.85 -1.61
CA ALA A 20 1.37 -9.99 -0.47
C ALA A 20 2.41 -10.41 0.58
N GLN A 21 3.52 -9.67 0.64
CA GLN A 21 4.46 -9.83 1.74
C GLN A 21 3.72 -9.52 3.03
N GLU A 22 3.62 -10.52 3.91
CA GLU A 22 2.93 -10.35 5.18
C GLU A 22 3.72 -9.37 6.05
N VAL A 23 3.08 -8.28 6.45
CA VAL A 23 3.66 -7.35 7.41
C VAL A 23 3.92 -8.09 8.72
N SER A 24 5.11 -7.91 9.27
CA SER A 24 5.55 -8.53 10.50
C SER A 24 4.62 -8.19 11.66
N GLN A 25 4.56 -9.08 12.64
CA GLN A 25 3.73 -8.90 13.82
C GLN A 25 4.08 -7.61 14.60
N GLU A 26 5.32 -7.13 14.49
CA GLU A 26 5.79 -5.87 15.08
C GLU A 26 4.99 -4.67 14.56
N PHE A 27 4.61 -4.67 13.28
CA PHE A 27 3.97 -3.54 12.62
C PHE A 27 2.45 -3.65 12.46
N ARG A 28 1.84 -4.78 12.85
CA ARG A 28 0.37 -4.97 12.84
C ARG A 28 -0.38 -3.84 13.53
N GLY A 29 0.12 -3.39 14.69
CA GLY A 29 -0.49 -2.29 15.44
C GLY A 29 -0.47 -0.97 14.67
N VAL A 30 0.56 -0.73 13.87
CA VAL A 30 0.70 0.46 13.02
C VAL A 30 -0.36 0.45 11.93
N GLU A 31 -0.53 -0.66 11.21
CA GLU A 31 -1.58 -0.80 10.19
C GLU A 31 -2.99 -0.62 10.79
N GLN A 32 -3.21 -1.13 12.00
CA GLN A 32 -4.48 -0.99 12.71
C GLN A 32 -4.78 0.46 13.07
N VAL A 33 -3.80 1.21 13.59
CA VAL A 33 -3.95 2.64 13.93
C VAL A 33 -4.24 3.47 12.68
N PHE A 34 -3.54 3.21 11.58
CA PHE A 34 -3.78 3.93 10.33
C PHE A 34 -4.99 3.41 9.54
N GLY A 35 -5.58 2.29 9.94
CA GLY A 35 -6.72 1.66 9.29
C GLY A 35 -6.44 1.22 7.85
N ARG A 36 -5.17 0.98 7.50
CA ARG A 36 -4.77 0.62 6.13
C ARG A 36 -3.48 -0.21 6.12
N PRO A 37 -3.31 -1.07 5.11
CA PRO A 37 -2.09 -1.86 4.99
C PRO A 37 -0.89 -0.99 4.60
N GLY A 38 0.29 -1.40 5.07
CA GLY A 38 1.58 -0.89 4.67
C GLY A 38 2.37 -1.90 3.84
N GLU A 39 3.48 -1.45 3.27
CA GLU A 39 4.46 -2.31 2.61
C GLU A 39 5.69 -2.41 3.53
N GLU A 40 5.99 -3.62 4.02
CA GLU A 40 7.21 -3.87 4.77
C GLU A 40 8.31 -4.38 3.85
N LYS A 41 9.46 -3.70 3.88
CA LYS A 41 10.67 -4.10 3.16
C LYS A 41 11.92 -3.79 3.97
N ASP A 42 12.83 -4.76 4.07
CA ASP A 42 14.11 -4.62 4.78
C ASP A 42 13.95 -4.10 6.23
N GLY A 43 12.89 -4.55 6.92
CA GLY A 43 12.57 -4.14 8.30
C GLY A 43 11.97 -2.74 8.44
N VAL A 44 11.59 -2.12 7.32
CA VAL A 44 10.92 -0.80 7.29
C VAL A 44 9.49 -0.97 6.79
N LEU A 45 8.51 -0.63 7.61
CA LEU A 45 7.11 -0.54 7.20
C LEU A 45 6.84 0.83 6.62
N ARG A 46 6.36 0.92 5.38
CA ARG A 46 5.89 2.16 4.75
C ARG A 46 4.38 2.13 4.55
N VAL A 47 3.69 3.10 5.14
CA VAL A 47 2.26 3.35 4.94
C VAL A 47 2.08 4.57 4.04
N THR A 48 1.33 4.41 2.95
CA THR A 48 1.24 5.42 1.89
C THR A 48 -0.18 5.96 1.77
N PHE A 49 -0.33 7.28 1.73
CA PHE A 49 -1.60 8.02 1.72
C PHE A 49 -1.73 8.93 0.49
N PRO A 50 -2.29 8.42 -0.63
CA PRO A 50 -2.64 9.26 -1.76
C PRO A 50 -3.73 10.28 -1.39
N ARG A 51 -3.55 11.56 -1.74
CA ARG A 51 -4.52 12.65 -1.57
C ARG A 51 -5.65 12.57 -2.61
N SER A 52 -6.49 11.54 -2.51
CA SER A 52 -7.62 11.29 -3.42
C SER A 52 -8.76 12.32 -3.29
N ASP A 53 -8.72 13.12 -2.22
CA ASP A 53 -9.54 14.31 -2.00
C ASP A 53 -9.20 15.45 -2.96
N LEU A 54 -7.94 15.55 -3.40
CA LEU A 54 -7.49 16.62 -4.28
C LEU A 54 -7.83 16.37 -5.76
N ARG A 55 -8.15 17.46 -6.47
CA ARG A 55 -8.36 17.49 -7.92
C ARG A 55 -7.46 18.56 -8.52
N VAL A 56 -6.19 18.21 -8.75
CA VAL A 56 -5.18 19.15 -9.27
C VAL A 56 -5.07 19.01 -10.80
N LYS A 57 -5.07 20.15 -11.49
CA LYS A 57 -4.82 20.23 -12.94
C LYS A 57 -3.63 21.13 -13.21
N LEU A 58 -2.78 20.70 -14.13
CA LEU A 58 -1.76 21.53 -14.75
C LEU A 58 -2.19 21.76 -16.21
N HIS A 59 -2.69 22.97 -16.51
CA HIS A 59 -3.36 23.26 -17.78
C HIS A 59 -4.51 22.28 -18.05
N SER A 60 -4.45 21.54 -19.16
CA SER A 60 -5.44 20.52 -19.55
C SER A 60 -5.17 19.14 -18.94
N VAL A 61 -4.04 18.93 -18.26
CA VAL A 61 -3.65 17.63 -17.72
C VAL A 61 -4.10 17.50 -16.27
N THR A 62 -4.87 16.46 -15.97
CA THR A 62 -5.25 16.12 -14.59
C THR A 62 -4.18 15.25 -13.95
N ILE A 63 -3.68 15.66 -12.80
CA ILE A 63 -2.66 14.92 -12.06
C ILE A 63 -3.34 13.90 -11.15
N ARG A 64 -3.01 12.62 -11.33
CA ARG A 64 -3.55 11.54 -10.46
C ARG A 64 -2.84 11.56 -9.11
N ALA A 65 -3.59 11.39 -8.03
CA ALA A 65 -3.05 11.45 -6.67
C ALA A 65 -1.89 10.47 -6.45
N GLY A 66 -2.03 9.22 -6.88
CA GLY A 66 -0.99 8.20 -6.77
C GLY A 66 0.26 8.43 -7.63
N LEU A 67 0.28 9.45 -8.50
CA LEU A 67 1.46 9.82 -9.29
C LEU A 67 2.34 10.86 -8.56
N ALA A 68 1.72 11.89 -7.98
CA ALA A 68 2.45 13.06 -7.48
C ALA A 68 1.89 13.69 -6.20
N LEU A 69 0.72 13.26 -5.70
CA LEU A 69 0.07 13.82 -4.52
C LEU A 69 -0.09 12.74 -3.45
N THR A 70 1.04 12.24 -2.97
CA THR A 70 1.06 11.11 -2.04
C THR A 70 1.90 11.42 -0.82
N SER A 71 1.26 11.44 0.35
CA SER A 71 1.94 11.48 1.64
C SER A 71 2.33 10.06 2.06
N TRP A 72 3.34 9.91 2.91
CA TRP A 72 3.69 8.61 3.47
C TRP A 72 4.37 8.75 4.83
N ALA A 73 4.27 7.70 5.62
CA ALA A 73 5.00 7.51 6.87
C ALA A 73 5.68 6.15 6.84
N ALA A 74 6.94 6.09 7.25
CA ALA A 74 7.71 4.86 7.36
C ALA A 74 8.22 4.68 8.79
N PHE A 75 8.23 3.43 9.24
CA PHE A 75 8.57 3.03 10.59
C PHE A 75 9.65 1.97 10.56
N GLN A 76 10.66 2.14 11.41
CA GLN A 76 11.74 1.17 11.58
C GLN A 76 12.08 1.07 13.06
N LYS A 77 12.34 -0.15 13.54
CA LYS A 77 12.89 -0.35 14.88
C LYS A 77 14.27 0.31 15.01
N ALA A 78 14.48 1.09 16.08
CA ALA A 78 15.74 1.78 16.34
C ALA A 78 16.13 1.60 17.82
N GLY A 79 16.87 0.53 18.12
CA GLY A 79 17.24 0.16 19.50
C GLY A 79 16.00 -0.13 20.34
N ASP A 80 15.86 0.60 21.45
CA ASP A 80 14.71 0.51 22.37
C ASP A 80 13.51 1.35 21.91
N GLY A 81 13.62 2.05 20.78
CA GLY A 81 12.57 2.90 20.21
C GLY A 81 12.22 2.59 18.76
N THR A 82 11.48 3.50 18.14
CA THR A 82 11.08 3.43 16.73
C THR A 82 11.48 4.73 16.04
N MET A 83 12.20 4.62 14.93
CA MET A 83 12.41 5.73 14.02
C MET A 83 11.20 5.85 13.10
N MET A 84 10.68 7.06 12.96
CA MET A 84 9.66 7.40 11.98
C MET A 84 10.20 8.45 11.01
N MET A 85 10.02 8.22 9.72
CA MET A 85 10.24 9.22 8.67
C MET A 85 8.98 9.36 7.83
N GLY A 86 8.84 10.46 7.10
CA GLY A 86 7.69 10.68 6.25
C GLY A 86 7.83 11.90 5.37
N ASP A 87 6.90 11.99 4.43
CA ASP A 87 6.65 13.19 3.63
C ASP A 87 5.15 13.42 3.59
N LEU A 88 4.73 14.68 3.70
CA LEU A 88 3.33 15.07 3.73
C LEU A 88 3.05 16.06 2.60
N VAL A 89 2.10 15.68 1.74
CA VAL A 89 1.49 16.59 0.78
C VAL A 89 0.32 17.29 1.46
N LEU A 90 0.48 18.58 1.71
CA LEU A 90 -0.47 19.43 2.44
C LEU A 90 -0.93 20.60 1.57
N LEU A 91 -2.16 21.04 1.79
CA LEU A 91 -2.66 22.35 1.36
C LEU A 91 -2.16 23.42 2.34
N GLY A 92 -2.15 24.68 1.89
CA GLY A 92 -1.75 25.81 2.75
C GLY A 92 -2.48 25.88 4.10
N PRO A 93 -3.80 25.63 4.18
CA PRO A 93 -4.53 25.60 5.47
C PRO A 93 -4.26 24.39 6.38
N GLU A 94 -3.48 23.41 5.93
CA GLU A 94 -3.18 22.18 6.67
C GLU A 94 -1.76 22.20 7.29
N VAL A 95 -1.06 23.35 7.21
CA VAL A 95 0.26 23.60 7.80
C VAL A 95 0.11 24.24 9.18
#